data_AF-A0A537JQE1-F1
#
_entry.id   AF-A0A537JQE1-F1
#
_cell.length_a   1.000
_cell.length_b   1.000
_cell.length_c   1.000
_cell.angle_alpha   90.00
_cell.angle_beta   90.00
_cell.angle_gamma   90.00
#
_symmetry.space_group_name_H-M   'P 1'
#
loop_
_entity.id
_entity.type
_entity.pdbx_description
1 polymer ?
#
loop_
_entity_poly.entity_id
_entity_poly.type
_entity_poly.pdbx_seq_one_letter_code
_entity_poly.pdbx_strand_id
1 'polypeptide(L)'
;MNKAIDRAYKGAVNFRAGGELKFTTIMVRLGGAYYSNPYQNINGEKGSRLQLSGGLGYRNKGFFVDVAYTYTMTKDVNFPYRLQYSAYSGANIKGSGSNVLLTVGFKI
;
A
#
# COMPACT_ATOMS: atom_id res chain seq x y z
N MET A 1 -14.65 29.28 11.07
CA MET A 1 -13.27 28.82 10.81
C MET A 1 -13.04 27.32 11.12
N ASN A 2 -14.09 26.50 11.34
CA ASN A 2 -13.96 25.06 11.64
C ASN A 2 -14.67 24.11 10.65
N LYS A 3 -15.20 24.62 9.52
CA LYS A 3 -15.95 23.82 8.53
C LYS A 3 -15.17 23.46 7.25
N ALA A 4 -13.97 24.00 7.10
CA ALA A 4 -13.11 23.75 5.93
C ALA A 4 -12.33 22.43 6.05
N ILE A 5 -11.94 22.07 7.28
CA ILE A 5 -11.20 20.82 7.57
C ILE A 5 -12.12 19.60 7.40
N ASP A 6 -13.37 19.71 7.84
CA ASP A 6 -14.38 18.65 7.76
C ASP A 6 -14.82 18.29 6.33
N ARG A 7 -14.61 19.19 5.35
CA ARG A 7 -14.90 18.92 3.92
C ARG A 7 -13.72 18.39 3.13
N ALA A 8 -12.50 18.50 3.66
CA ALA A 8 -11.30 18.13 2.91
C ALA A 8 -10.99 16.62 2.98
N TYR A 9 -11.39 15.94 4.06
CA TYR A 9 -11.12 14.53 4.28
C TYR A 9 -12.40 13.71 4.13
N LYS A 10 -12.60 13.06 2.98
CA LYS A 10 -13.53 11.92 2.90
C LYS A 10 -12.83 10.73 3.53
N GLY A 11 -13.54 9.90 4.29
CA GLY A 11 -12.97 8.69 4.85
C GLY A 11 -12.33 7.83 3.76
N ALA A 12 -11.01 7.61 3.85
CA ALA A 12 -10.32 6.65 3.01
C ALA A 12 -10.74 5.24 3.46
N VAL A 13 -11.49 4.54 2.60
CA VAL A 13 -11.78 3.13 2.82
C VAL A 13 -10.56 2.33 2.41
N ASN A 14 -9.86 1.79 3.41
CA ASN A 14 -8.70 0.92 3.22
C ASN A 14 -9.17 -0.52 3.33
N PHE A 15 -9.24 -1.20 2.19
CA PHE A 15 -9.61 -2.61 2.15
C PHE A 15 -8.34 -3.46 2.21
N ARG A 16 -8.30 -4.44 3.10
CA ARG A 16 -7.19 -5.41 3.19
C ARG A 16 -7.77 -6.80 3.29
N ALA A 17 -7.28 -7.70 2.45
CA ALA A 17 -7.62 -9.10 2.48
C ALA A 17 -6.33 -9.91 2.42
N GLY A 18 -6.23 -10.96 3.22
CA GLY A 18 -5.07 -11.83 3.22
C GLY A 18 -5.41 -13.18 3.83
N GLY A 19 -4.66 -14.19 3.41
CA GLY A 19 -4.72 -15.54 3.92
C GLY A 19 -3.35 -15.99 4.41
N GLU A 20 -3.36 -16.71 5.52
CA GLU A 20 -2.17 -17.39 6.04
C GLU A 20 -2.44 -18.89 6.05
N LEU A 21 -1.54 -19.66 5.44
CA LEU A 21 -1.57 -21.12 5.42
C LEU A 21 -0.36 -21.63 6.17
N LYS A 22 -0.61 -22.37 7.25
CA LYS A 22 0.45 -22.96 8.07
C LYS A 22 0.44 -24.47 7.91
N PHE A 23 1.47 -24.96 7.24
CA PHE A 23 1.88 -26.36 7.27
C PHE A 23 2.91 -26.52 8.39
N THR A 24 2.96 -27.67 9.05
CA THR A 24 3.81 -27.94 10.23
C THR A 24 5.22 -27.33 10.16
N THR A 25 5.84 -27.41 8.98
CA THR A 25 7.20 -26.90 8.72
C THR A 25 7.21 -25.64 7.83
N ILE A 26 6.16 -25.39 7.04
CA ILE A 26 6.11 -24.33 6.01
C ILE A 26 4.95 -23.39 6.28
N MET A 27 5.20 -22.09 6.28
CA MET A 27 4.19 -21.05 6.43
C MET A 27 4.11 -20.24 5.15
N VAL A 28 2.92 -20.08 4.58
CA VAL A 28 2.69 -19.25 3.41
C VAL A 28 1.75 -18.13 3.81
N ARG A 29 2.07 -16.90 3.43
CA ARG A 29 1.26 -15.71 3.67
C ARG A 29 1.03 -15.02 2.34
N LEU A 30 -0.22 -14.71 2.01
CA LEU A 30 -0.58 -13.95 0.82
C LEU A 30 -1.56 -12.87 1.24
N GLY A 31 -1.31 -11.64 0.82
CA GLY A 31 -2.09 -10.47 1.19
C GLY A 31 -2.22 -9.48 0.05
N GLY A 32 -3.34 -8.76 0.05
CA GLY A 32 -3.62 -7.65 -0.84
C GLY A 32 -4.28 -6.54 -0.06
N ALA A 33 -3.80 -5.32 -0.23
CA ALA A 33 -4.38 -4.14 0.39
C ALA A 33 -4.63 -3.08 -0.67
N TYR A 34 -5.87 -2.64 -0.77
CA TYR A 34 -6.29 -1.57 -1.65
C TYR A 34 -6.71 -0.37 -0.81
N TYR A 35 -5.98 0.72 -0.98
CA TYR A 35 -6.21 1.97 -0.29
C TYR A 35 -6.92 2.92 -1.24
N SER A 36 -8.18 3.21 -0.93
CA SER A 36 -8.99 4.16 -1.68
C SER A 36 -8.67 5.58 -1.25
N ASN A 37 -8.80 6.52 -2.19
CA ASN A 37 -8.42 7.91 -2.00
C ASN A 37 -9.21 8.59 -0.85
N PRO A 38 -8.55 9.26 0.12
CA PRO A 38 -9.22 10.16 1.07
C PRO A 38 -9.67 11.50 0.47
N TYR A 39 -9.21 11.88 -0.74
CA TYR A 39 -9.54 13.19 -1.30
C TYR A 39 -10.98 13.22 -1.84
N GLN A 40 -11.80 14.13 -1.30
CA GLN A 40 -13.05 14.52 -1.93
C GLN A 40 -12.73 15.09 -3.31
N ASN A 41 -13.34 14.54 -4.36
CA ASN A 41 -13.32 15.08 -5.71
C ASN A 41 -13.53 16.60 -5.72
N ILE A 42 -12.44 17.37 -5.89
CA ILE A 42 -12.51 18.79 -6.26
C ILE A 42 -11.76 19.07 -7.58
N ASN A 43 -11.48 18.03 -8.40
CA ASN A 43 -11.13 18.06 -9.83
C ASN A 43 -10.16 16.92 -10.23
N GLY A 44 -10.61 15.67 -10.24
CA GLY A 44 -9.95 14.60 -11.03
C GLY A 44 -8.68 13.95 -10.46
N GLU A 45 -8.21 14.31 -9.26
CA GLU A 45 -7.06 13.66 -8.63
C GLU A 45 -7.46 12.31 -8.03
N LYS A 46 -7.31 11.23 -8.82
CA LYS A 46 -7.53 9.85 -8.37
C LYS A 46 -6.22 9.28 -7.81
N GLY A 47 -5.93 9.60 -6.55
CA GLY A 47 -4.85 8.98 -5.79
C GLY A 47 -5.25 7.58 -5.33
N SER A 48 -4.72 6.50 -5.91
CA SER A 48 -5.00 5.14 -5.44
C SER A 48 -3.72 4.36 -5.20
N ARG A 49 -3.70 3.61 -4.08
CA ARG A 49 -2.54 2.80 -3.70
C ARG A 49 -2.96 1.34 -3.55
N LEU A 50 -2.39 0.49 -4.40
CA LEU A 50 -2.55 -0.95 -4.35
C LEU A 50 -1.27 -1.55 -3.77
N GLN A 51 -1.40 -2.44 -2.80
CA GLN A 51 -0.29 -3.18 -2.21
C GLN A 51 -0.58 -4.67 -2.32
N LEU A 52 0.37 -5.41 -2.86
CA LEU A 52 0.35 -6.86 -2.92
C LEU A 52 1.47 -7.36 -2.02
N SER A 53 1.21 -8.35 -1.18
CA SER A 53 2.19 -8.95 -0.30
C SER A 53 2.14 -10.47 -0.40
N GLY A 54 3.32 -11.08 -0.33
CA GLY A 54 3.49 -12.52 -0.30
C GLY A 54 4.63 -12.86 0.62
N GLY A 55 4.56 -13.99 1.31
CA GLY A 55 5.61 -14.44 2.20
C GLY A 55 5.64 -15.95 2.32
N LEU A 56 6.84 -16.46 2.49
CA LEU A 56 7.13 -17.87 2.71
C LEU A 56 8.02 -17.99 3.94
N GLY A 57 7.69 -18.91 4.83
CA GLY A 57 8.42 -19.19 6.05
C GLY A 57 8.70 -20.68 6.16
N TYR A 58 9.86 -21.00 6.70
CA TYR A 58 10.27 -22.35 7.03
C TYR A 58 10.68 -22.38 8.50
N ARG A 59 10.16 -23.34 9.26
CA ARG A 59 10.50 -23.53 10.67
C ARG A 59 10.78 -25.00 10.94
N ASN A 60 11.96 -25.31 11.45
CA ASN A 60 12.35 -26.66 11.80
C ASN A 60 13.23 -26.68 13.07
N LYS A 61 12.80 -27.41 14.10
CA LYS A 61 13.57 -27.76 15.32
C LYS A 61 14.58 -26.70 15.80
N GLY A 62 14.13 -25.46 15.96
CA GLY A 62 14.91 -24.34 16.49
C GLY A 62 15.45 -23.37 15.44
N PHE A 63 15.43 -23.72 14.16
CA PHE A 63 15.74 -22.79 13.07
C PHE A 63 14.45 -22.23 12.45
N PHE A 64 14.42 -20.92 12.17
CA PHE A 64 13.37 -20.32 11.38
C PHE A 64 13.94 -19.35 10.34
N VAL A 65 13.34 -19.41 9.15
CA VAL A 65 13.59 -18.47 8.05
C VAL A 65 12.25 -17.97 7.58
N ASP A 66 12.10 -16.67 7.41
CA ASP A 66 10.97 -16.10 6.70
C ASP A 66 11.45 -15.11 5.65
N VAL A 67 10.80 -15.16 4.51
CA VAL A 67 10.94 -14.20 3.43
C VAL A 67 9.58 -13.59 3.17
N ALA A 68 9.53 -12.27 3.09
CA ALA A 68 8.34 -11.51 2.74
C ALA A 68 8.67 -10.54 1.62
N TYR A 69 7.80 -10.50 0.63
CA TYR A 69 7.85 -9.60 -0.51
C TYR A 69 6.59 -8.74 -0.51
N THR A 70 6.77 -7.43 -0.62
CA THR A 70 5.65 -6.48 -0.74
C THR A 70 5.89 -5.60 -1.95
N TYR A 71 4.86 -5.47 -2.78
CA TYR A 71 4.85 -4.64 -3.97
C TYR A 71 3.75 -3.60 -3.85
N THR A 72 4.15 -2.34 -3.78
CA THR A 72 3.26 -1.19 -3.70
C THR A 72 3.22 -0.50 -5.04
N MET A 73 2.02 -0.26 -5.56
CA MET A 73 1.75 0.61 -6.69
C MET A 73 0.95 1.81 -6.18
N THR A 74 1.52 3.00 -6.28
CA THR A 74 0.87 4.26 -5.94
C THR A 74 0.66 5.05 -7.23
N LYS A 75 -0.57 5.48 -7.47
CA LYS A 75 -0.89 6.49 -8.47
C LYS A 75 -1.18 7.76 -7.70
N ASP A 76 -0.35 8.77 -7.86
CA ASP A 76 -0.59 10.11 -7.33
C ASP A 76 -0.73 11.07 -8.51
N VAL A 77 -1.70 11.97 -8.40
CA VAL A 77 -1.79 13.13 -9.29
C VAL A 77 -1.30 14.30 -8.43
N ASN A 78 -0.31 15.03 -8.92
CA ASN A 78 0.23 16.18 -8.20
C ASN A 78 0.05 17.41 -9.08
N PHE A 79 -0.71 18.40 -8.62
CA PHE A 79 -0.84 19.70 -9.27
C PHE A 79 0.04 20.74 -8.53
N PRO A 80 1.30 20.94 -8.93
CA PRO A 80 2.21 21.85 -8.22
C PRO A 80 1.79 23.32 -8.30
N TYR A 81 1.12 23.78 -9.36
CA TYR A 81 0.60 25.15 -9.46
C TYR A 81 -0.70 25.22 -10.27
N ARG A 82 -1.74 25.81 -9.68
CA ARG A 82 -2.98 26.22 -10.38
C ARG A 82 -2.85 27.72 -10.69
N LEU A 83 -2.65 28.10 -11.96
CA LEU A 83 -2.97 29.47 -12.37
C LEU A 83 -4.49 29.58 -12.58
N GLN A 84 -5.04 30.78 -12.72
CA GLN A 84 -6.49 31.01 -12.77
C GLN A 84 -7.05 31.08 -14.21
N TYR A 85 -6.21 30.93 -15.24
CA TYR A 85 -6.53 31.41 -16.61
C TYR A 85 -6.00 30.57 -17.79
N SER A 86 -5.58 29.31 -17.60
CA SER A 86 -5.17 28.45 -18.73
C SER A 86 -5.31 26.96 -18.43
N ALA A 87 -5.33 26.10 -19.45
CA ALA A 87 -5.50 24.65 -19.27
C ALA A 87 -4.27 24.03 -18.57
N TYR A 88 -4.46 23.45 -17.38
CA TYR A 88 -3.42 22.78 -16.61
C TYR A 88 -3.29 21.31 -17.03
N SER A 89 -2.09 20.91 -17.46
CA SER A 89 -1.73 19.51 -17.68
C SER A 89 -1.27 18.89 -16.37
N GLY A 90 -2.07 17.99 -15.81
CA GLY A 90 -1.74 17.29 -14.56
C GLY A 90 -0.62 16.28 -14.76
N ALA A 91 0.48 16.44 -14.02
CA ALA A 91 1.53 15.45 -13.97
C ALA A 91 1.02 14.22 -13.20
N ASN A 92 0.85 13.11 -13.91
CA ASN A 92 0.50 11.83 -13.32
C ASN A 92 1.79 11.17 -12.78
N ILE A 93 1.97 11.20 -11.46
CA ILE A 93 3.10 10.56 -10.79
C ILE A 93 2.71 9.10 -10.51
N LYS A 94 3.30 8.17 -11.26
CA LYS A 94 3.17 6.73 -11.00
C LYS A 94 4.40 6.28 -10.24
N GLY A 95 4.21 5.88 -8.98
CA GLY A 95 5.26 5.32 -8.13
C GLY A 95 5.04 3.83 -7.91
N SER A 96 6.08 3.02 -8.07
CA SER A 96 6.08 1.62 -7.67
C SER A 96 7.24 1.36 -6.73
N GLY A 97 6.96 0.73 -5.59
CA GLY A 97 7.96 0.38 -4.59
C GLY A 97 7.87 -1.09 -4.22
N SER A 98 8.97 -1.81 -4.34
CA SER A 98 9.12 -3.19 -3.89
C SER A 98 9.96 -3.24 -2.63
N ASN A 99 9.50 -3.94 -1.59
CA ASN A 99 10.31 -4.24 -0.42
C ASN A 99 10.40 -5.74 -0.23
N VAL A 100 11.63 -6.21 0.00
CA VAL A 100 11.93 -7.59 0.33
C VAL A 100 12.47 -7.62 1.76
N LEU A 101 11.89 -8.45 2.61
CA LEU A 101 12.31 -8.68 3.97
C LEU A 101 12.72 -10.14 4.10
N LEU A 102 13.90 -10.38 4.64
CA LEU A 102 14.39 -11.71 4.98
C LEU A 102 14.76 -11.72 6.46
N THR A 103 14.23 -12.69 7.18
CA THR A 103 14.48 -12.89 8.60
C THR A 103 15.01 -14.30 8.80
N VAL A 104 16.05 -14.42 9.62
CA VAL A 104 16.61 -15.71 10.03
C VAL A 104 16.77 -15.68 11.54
N GLY A 105 16.43 -16.77 12.20
CA GLY A 105 16.71 -16.91 13.61
C GLY A 105 16.94 -18.35 14.06
N PHE A 106 17.66 -18.44 15.16
CA PHE A 106 18.11 -19.67 15.77
C PHE A 106 17.64 -19.66 17.23
N LYS A 107 16.96 -20.73 17.63
CA LYS A 107 16.59 -21.01 19.01
C LYS A 107 17.69 -21.91 19.57
N ILE A 108 18.50 -21.33 20.45
CA ILE A 108 19.48 -22.04 21.28
C ILE A 108 18.74 -22.65 22.47
#